data_AF-A0A7G8F2D1-F1
#
_entry.id   AF-A0A7G8F2D1-F1
#
_cell.length_a   1.000
_cell.length_b   1.000
_cell.length_c   1.000
_cell.angle_alpha   90.00
_cell.angle_beta   90.00
_cell.angle_gamma   90.00
#
_symmetry.space_group_name_H-M   'P 1'
#
loop_
_entity.id
_entity.type
_entity.pdbx_description
1 polymer ?
#
loop_
_entity_poly.entity_id
_entity_poly.type
_entity_poly.pdbx_seq_one_letter_code
_entity_poly.pdbx_strand_id
1 'polypeptide(L)'
;MMNPYVLYLFTLPVDEPETCTKVRDFVLTLTTAQQATIEYVALRTDDGELTELAKKLNVDSAPTLVVTHESVSCELDADGDEDCDYVEKPVERFVGAQAITEHLEVTIESYTYANPPE
;
A
#
# COMPACT_ATOMS: atom_id res chain seq x y z
N MET A 1 -2.27 2.85 -19.47
CA MET A 1 -3.25 2.17 -18.61
C MET A 1 -2.87 2.51 -17.19
N MET A 2 -3.76 3.12 -16.40
CA MET A 2 -3.43 3.51 -15.03
C MET A 2 -3.39 2.24 -14.17
N ASN A 3 -2.31 2.04 -13.43
CA ASN A 3 -2.17 0.89 -12.53
C ASN A 3 -3.25 0.97 -11.43
N PRO A 4 -4.14 -0.03 -11.30
CA PRO A 4 -5.19 -0.03 -10.27
C PRO A 4 -4.68 -0.47 -8.89
N TYR A 5 -3.39 -0.74 -8.72
CA TYR A 5 -2.83 -1.20 -7.46
C TYR A 5 -2.02 -0.12 -6.76
N VAL A 6 -2.30 0.07 -5.47
CA VAL A 6 -1.54 0.94 -4.57
C VAL A 6 -0.89 0.09 -3.49
N LEU A 7 0.39 0.36 -3.20
CA LEU A 7 1.16 -0.32 -2.16
C LEU A 7 1.25 0.60 -0.93
N TYR A 8 0.40 0.39 0.05
CA TYR A 8 0.43 1.13 1.31
C TYR A 8 1.43 0.50 2.27
N LEU A 9 2.47 1.25 2.63
CA LEU A 9 3.43 0.87 3.67
C LEU A 9 3.12 1.62 4.96
N PHE A 10 2.45 0.93 5.88
CA PHE A 10 2.13 1.43 7.21
C PHE A 10 3.40 1.48 8.06
N THR A 11 3.73 2.67 8.56
CA THR A 11 4.88 2.91 9.43
C THR A 11 4.49 3.68 10.69
N LEU A 12 5.37 3.64 11.68
CA LEU A 12 5.33 4.51 12.85
C LEU A 12 6.31 5.70 12.66
N PRO A 13 6.17 6.78 13.46
CA PRO A 13 7.12 7.88 13.48
C PRO A 13 8.56 7.39 13.68
N VAL A 14 9.53 8.12 13.12
CA VAL A 14 10.95 7.73 13.01
C VAL A 14 11.60 7.37 14.36
N ASP A 15 11.01 7.82 15.47
CA ASP A 15 11.51 7.61 16.83
C ASP A 15 11.26 6.18 17.36
N GLU A 16 10.48 5.33 16.66
CA GLU A 16 10.23 3.91 16.97
C GLU A 16 9.95 3.08 15.69
N PRO A 17 9.91 1.73 15.74
CA PRO A 17 10.95 0.74 16.09
C PRO A 17 11.96 0.47 14.95
N GLU A 18 13.12 -0.14 15.27
CA GLU A 18 14.21 -0.52 14.34
C GLU A 18 13.72 -1.26 13.07
N THR A 19 12.60 -1.98 13.17
CA THR A 19 11.96 -2.67 12.05
C THR A 19 11.42 -1.72 10.98
N CYS A 20 10.89 -0.56 11.33
CA CYS A 20 10.46 0.45 10.35
C CYS A 20 11.66 1.08 9.64
N THR A 21 12.77 1.31 10.35
CA THR A 21 14.02 1.78 9.76
C THR A 21 14.58 0.77 8.75
N LYS A 22 14.62 -0.52 9.10
CA LYS A 22 15.06 -1.59 8.19
C LYS A 22 14.31 -1.60 6.86
N VAL A 23 12.98 -1.43 6.90
CA VAL A 23 12.19 -1.37 5.67
C VAL A 23 12.50 -0.10 4.87
N ARG A 24 12.62 1.06 5.52
CA ARG A 24 12.98 2.32 4.84
C ARG A 24 14.36 2.22 4.18
N ASP A 25 15.37 1.71 4.90
CA ASP A 25 16.71 1.51 4.38
C ASP A 25 16.71 0.56 3.18
N PHE A 26 15.91 -0.50 3.22
CA PHE A 26 15.73 -1.39 2.07
C PHE A 26 15.07 -0.68 0.89
N VAL A 27 14.02 0.12 1.11
CA VAL A 27 13.35 0.88 0.05
C VAL A 27 14.34 1.84 -0.63
N LEU A 28 15.27 2.44 0.11
CA LEU A 28 16.32 3.29 -0.46
C LEU A 28 17.27 2.55 -1.42
N THR A 29 17.32 1.23 -1.38
CA THR A 29 18.10 0.41 -2.33
C THR A 29 17.37 0.16 -3.66
N LEU A 30 16.06 0.39 -3.72
CA LEU A 30 15.23 0.20 -4.91
C LEU A 30 15.43 1.34 -5.93
N THR A 31 15.00 1.14 -7.18
CA THR A 31 15.04 2.20 -8.20
C THR A 31 14.07 3.34 -7.86
N THR A 32 14.31 4.56 -8.38
CA THR A 32 13.38 5.68 -8.18
C THR A 32 11.96 5.35 -8.65
N ALA A 33 11.82 4.59 -9.74
CA ALA A 33 10.53 4.16 -10.25
C ALA A 33 9.80 3.23 -9.26
N GLN A 34 10.51 2.26 -8.69
CA GLN A 34 9.95 1.35 -7.68
C GLN A 34 9.58 2.09 -6.39
N GLN A 35 10.46 2.98 -5.90
CA GLN A 35 10.18 3.79 -4.71
C GLN A 35 8.92 4.65 -4.87
N ALA A 36 8.70 5.21 -6.06
CA ALA A 36 7.53 6.03 -6.37
C ALA A 36 6.20 5.26 -6.37
N THR A 37 6.23 3.92 -6.30
CA THR A 37 5.00 3.10 -6.22
C THR A 37 4.52 2.83 -4.80
N ILE A 38 5.35 3.17 -3.80
CA ILE A 38 5.08 2.88 -2.39
C ILE A 38 4.53 4.14 -1.72
N GLU A 39 3.31 4.03 -1.19
CA GLU A 39 2.65 5.08 -0.42
C GLU A 39 2.92 4.86 1.07
N TYR A 40 3.71 5.75 1.68
CA TYR A 40 3.99 5.69 3.10
C TYR A 40 2.83 6.30 3.88
N VAL A 41 2.22 5.48 4.74
CA VAL A 41 1.08 5.89 5.56
C VAL A 41 1.37 5.69 7.04
N ALA A 42 0.87 6.59 7.87
CA ALA A 42 0.98 6.46 9.31
C ALA A 42 0.00 5.39 9.82
N LEU A 43 0.47 4.48 10.66
CA LEU A 43 -0.40 3.52 11.35
C LEU A 43 -1.32 4.23 12.35
N ARG A 44 -0.78 5.24 13.04
CA ARG A 44 -1.47 5.96 14.11
C ARG A 44 -1.49 7.46 13.86
N THR A 45 -2.52 8.12 14.36
CA THR A 45 -2.60 9.58 14.45
C THR A 45 -1.66 10.10 15.54
N ASP A 46 -1.49 11.42 15.63
CA ASP A 46 -0.69 12.07 16.68
C ASP A 46 -1.21 11.77 18.09
N ASP A 47 -2.51 11.48 18.23
CA ASP A 47 -3.16 11.08 19.48
C ASP A 47 -2.96 9.59 19.84
N GLY A 48 -2.29 8.82 18.97
CA GLY A 48 -2.00 7.39 19.18
C GLY A 48 -3.09 6.43 18.73
N GLU A 49 -4.22 6.93 18.21
CA GLU A 49 -5.31 6.12 17.65
C GLU A 49 -4.95 5.58 16.26
N LEU A 50 -5.52 4.43 15.85
CA LEU A 50 -5.34 3.94 14.47
C LEU A 50 -5.92 4.95 13.46
N THR A 51 -5.24 5.15 12.34
CA THR A 51 -5.78 5.97 11.24
C THR A 51 -7.00 5.32 10.62
N GLU A 52 -7.87 6.10 9.97
CA GLU A 52 -9.06 5.56 9.29
C GLU A 52 -8.69 4.56 8.19
N LEU A 53 -7.58 4.79 7.49
CA LEU A 53 -7.07 3.84 6.50
C LEU A 53 -6.58 2.55 7.16
N ALA A 54 -5.86 2.64 8.29
CA ALA A 54 -5.45 1.46 9.04
C ALA A 54 -6.66 0.65 9.54
N LYS A 55 -7.70 1.32 10.05
CA LYS A 55 -8.96 0.67 10.46
C LYS A 55 -9.68 0.02 9.28
N LYS A 56 -9.85 0.75 8.17
CA LYS A 56 -10.50 0.28 6.93
C LYS A 56 -9.81 -0.96 6.37
N LEU A 57 -8.48 -0.93 6.33
CA LEU A 57 -7.67 -2.05 5.85
C LEU A 57 -7.36 -3.07 6.95
N ASN A 58 -7.89 -2.94 8.16
CA ASN A 58 -7.66 -3.84 9.30
C ASN A 58 -6.16 -4.10 9.56
N VAL A 59 -5.38 -3.03 9.69
CA VAL A 59 -3.95 -3.03 10.02
C VAL A 59 -3.77 -2.49 11.44
N ASP A 60 -3.12 -3.27 12.30
CA ASP A 60 -2.96 -2.98 13.72
C ASP A 60 -1.49 -2.87 14.18
N SER A 61 -0.56 -3.14 13.27
CA SER A 61 0.87 -3.26 13.53
C SER A 61 1.72 -2.69 12.38
N ALA A 62 2.93 -2.25 12.72
CA ALA A 62 3.89 -1.68 11.78
C ALA A 62 5.29 -2.33 11.95
N PRO A 63 6.08 -2.44 10.86
CA PRO A 63 5.72 -2.09 9.50
C PRO A 63 4.77 -3.13 8.89
N THR A 64 3.79 -2.68 8.12
CA THR A 64 2.89 -3.57 7.35
C THR A 64 2.75 -3.03 5.94
N LEU A 65 3.03 -3.85 4.93
CA LEU A 65 2.75 -3.56 3.53
C LEU A 65 1.39 -4.16 3.17
N VAL A 66 0.51 -3.36 2.56
CA VAL A 66 -0.77 -3.81 2.01
C VAL A 66 -0.83 -3.43 0.55
N VAL A 67 -1.04 -4.41 -0.31
CA VAL A 67 -1.38 -4.18 -1.72
C VAL A 67 -2.90 -4.03 -1.78
N THR A 68 -3.36 -2.92 -2.32
CA THR A 68 -4.77 -2.58 -2.42
C THR A 68 -5.13 -2.38 -3.88
N HIS A 69 -6.15 -3.10 -4.34
CA HIS A 69 -6.78 -2.85 -5.62
C HIS A 69 -7.81 -1.72 -5.47
N GLU A 70 -7.66 -0.70 -6.29
CA GLU A 70 -8.50 0.48 -6.38
C GLU A 70 -9.13 0.56 -7.78
N SER A 71 -10.45 0.53 -7.85
CA SER A 71 -11.18 0.59 -9.11
C SER A 71 -12.51 1.31 -8.95
N VAL A 72 -12.99 1.92 -10.03
CA VAL A 72 -14.37 2.42 -10.12
C VAL A 72 -15.21 1.36 -10.82
N SER A 73 -16.28 0.92 -10.17
CA SER A 73 -17.29 0.01 -10.74
C SER A 73 -18.55 0.81 -10.99
N CYS A 74 -18.94 0.98 -12.25
CA CYS A 74 -20.15 1.69 -12.62
C CYS A 74 -21.23 0.71 -13.09
N GLU A 75 -22.43 0.86 -12.58
CA GLU A 75 -23.62 0.13 -13.03
C GLU A 75 -24.66 1.15 -13.52
N LEU A 76 -25.41 0.78 -14.56
CA LEU A 76 -26.55 1.59 -15.01
C LEU A 76 -27.76 1.23 -14.16
N ASP A 77 -28.41 2.24 -13.59
CA ASP A 77 -29.65 2.05 -12.86
C ASP A 77 -30.86 1.87 -13.80
N ALA A 78 -32.05 1.76 -13.21
CA ALA A 78 -33.29 1.53 -13.97
C ALA A 78 -33.69 2.73 -14.86
N ASP A 79 -33.20 3.93 -14.56
CA ASP A 79 -33.46 5.15 -15.31
C ASP A 79 -32.37 5.41 -16.38
N GLY A 80 -31.31 4.60 -16.38
CA GLY A 80 -30.21 4.67 -17.33
C GLY A 80 -29.10 5.64 -16.91
N ASP A 81 -29.11 6.06 -15.65
CA ASP A 81 -28.04 6.87 -15.04
C ASP A 81 -26.92 5.94 -14.52
N GLU A 82 -25.68 6.41 -14.59
CA GLU A 82 -24.52 5.68 -14.08
C GLU A 82 -24.36 5.91 -12.57
N ASP A 83 -24.45 4.83 -11.79
CA ASP A 83 -24.05 4.80 -10.39
C ASP A 83 -22.67 4.15 -10.28
N CYS A 84 -21.68 4.93 -9.82
CA CYS A 84 -20.28 4.52 -9.81
C CYS A 84 -19.77 4.39 -8.38
N ASP A 85 -19.43 3.16 -7.99
CA ASP A 85 -18.82 2.84 -6.72
C ASP A 85 -17.30 2.80 -6.82
N TYR A 86 -16.63 3.45 -5.86
CA TYR A 86 -15.21 3.28 -5.68
C TYR A 86 -14.92 2.05 -4.79
N VAL A 87 -14.25 1.06 -5.37
CA VAL A 87 -13.90 -0.20 -4.72
C VAL A 87 -12.44 -0.14 -4.31
N GLU A 88 -12.18 -0.26 -3.00
CA GLU A 88 -10.85 -0.39 -2.42
C GLU A 88 -10.78 -1.73 -1.67
N LYS A 89 -9.95 -2.66 -2.17
CA LYS A 89 -9.87 -4.02 -1.65
C LYS A 89 -8.42 -4.45 -1.41
N PRO A 90 -8.04 -4.82 -0.16
CA PRO A 90 -6.73 -5.41 0.08
C PRO A 90 -6.64 -6.77 -0.62
N VAL A 91 -5.61 -6.96 -1.43
CA VAL A 91 -5.36 -8.21 -2.18
C VAL A 91 -4.16 -8.99 -1.63
N GLU A 92 -3.20 -8.31 -1.02
CA GLU A 92 -2.03 -8.94 -0.41
C GLU A 92 -1.53 -8.15 0.79
N ARG A 93 -0.88 -8.83 1.76
CA ARG A 93 -0.37 -8.23 2.99
C ARG A 93 0.90 -8.91 3.47
N PHE A 94 1.88 -8.09 3.88
CA PHE A 94 3.10 -8.53 4.55
C PHE A 94 3.27 -7.78 5.86
N VAL A 95 3.40 -8.51 6.96
CA VAL A 95 3.55 -7.94 8.31
C VAL A 95 4.98 -8.15 8.79
N GLY A 96 5.62 -7.07 9.23
CA GLY A 96 6.98 -7.08 9.76
C GLY A 96 8.06 -6.89 8.69
N ALA A 97 9.23 -6.41 9.14
CA ALA A 97 10.30 -5.98 8.26
C ALA A 97 10.82 -7.11 7.35
N GLN A 98 11.03 -8.31 7.91
CA GLN A 98 11.56 -9.45 7.16
C GLN A 98 10.68 -9.81 5.96
N ALA A 99 9.38 -10.04 6.20
CA ALA A 99 8.44 -10.40 5.14
C ALA A 99 8.37 -9.31 4.07
N ILE A 100 8.39 -8.03 4.47
CA ILE A 100 8.38 -6.92 3.51
C ILE A 100 9.66 -6.95 2.67
N THR A 101 10.85 -7.02 3.28
CA THR A 101 12.12 -7.01 2.54
C THR A 101 12.31 -8.23 1.62
N GLU A 102 11.75 -9.39 1.98
CA GLU A 102 11.82 -10.60 1.16
C GLU A 102 10.90 -10.54 -0.08
N HIS A 103 9.80 -9.77 -0.01
CA HIS A 103 8.75 -9.77 -1.03
C HIS A 103 8.55 -8.45 -1.77
N LEU A 104 9.08 -7.33 -1.29
CA LEU A 104 8.71 -6.01 -1.79
C LEU A 104 9.04 -5.81 -3.28
N GLU A 105 10.24 -6.18 -3.73
CA GLU A 105 10.65 -5.99 -5.13
C GLU A 105 9.75 -6.79 -6.09
N VAL A 106 9.53 -8.08 -5.80
CA VAL A 106 8.65 -8.93 -6.62
C VAL A 106 7.20 -8.46 -6.56
N THR A 107 6.75 -7.92 -5.43
CA THR A 107 5.39 -7.36 -5.28
C THR A 107 5.23 -6.13 -6.17
N ILE A 108 6.19 -5.20 -6.17
CA ILE A 108 6.16 -4.01 -7.03
C ILE A 108 6.09 -4.44 -8.50
N GLU A 109 6.96 -5.35 -8.95
CA GLU A 109 6.93 -5.80 -10.35
C GLU A 109 5.62 -6.50 -10.72
N SER A 110 5.05 -7.30 -9.81
CA SER A 110 3.81 -8.07 -10.06
C SER A 110 2.58 -7.19 -10.21
N TYR A 111 2.53 -6.07 -9.47
CA TYR A 111 1.33 -5.23 -9.39
C TYR A 111 1.44 -3.92 -10.15
N THR A 112 2.63 -3.34 -10.27
CA THR A 112 2.77 -1.96 -10.76
C THR A 112 3.54 -1.85 -12.07
N TYR A 113 4.20 -2.92 -12.53
CA TYR A 113 5.08 -2.90 -13.71
C TYR A 113 6.06 -1.73 -13.68
N ALA A 114 6.61 -1.40 -12.51
CA ALA A 114 7.46 -0.22 -12.33
C ALA A 114 8.72 -0.26 -13.21
N ASN A 115 9.15 -1.46 -13.65
CA ASN A 115 10.17 -1.65 -14.66
C ASN A 115 9.58 -2.41 -15.87
N PRO A 116 8.96 -1.73 -16.85
CA PRO A 116 8.57 -2.40 -18.09
C PRO A 116 9.83 -2.92 -18.82
N PRO A 117 9.77 -4.10 -19.47
CA PRO A 117 10.88 -4.57 -20.30
C PRO A 117 11.16 -3.56 -21.42
N GLU A 118 12.44 -3.23 -21.64
CA GLU A 118 12.91 -2.40 -22.76
C GLU A 118 12.59 -3.01 -24.14
#